data_AF-A0A6P0DXZ0-F1
#
_entry.id   AF-A0A6P0DXZ0-F1
#
_cell.length_a   1.000
_cell.length_b   1.000
_cell.length_c   1.000
_cell.angle_alpha   90.00
_cell.angle_beta   90.00
_cell.angle_gamma   90.00
#
_symmetry.space_group_name_H-M   'P 1'
#
loop_
_entity.id
_entity.type
_entity.pdbx_description
1 polymer ?
#
loop_
_entity_poly.entity_id
_entity_poly.type
_entity_poly.pdbx_seq_one_letter_code
_entity_poly.pdbx_strand_id
1 'polypeptide(L)'
;AHDLVYCLEHGEGGLAGAIAKFQEALKGNDREVIERALTLLLTRFCDPAPDEGYLREGNVAVAQFEIEGAADDTEIREARILRQRAVNDIMLEFLSALGIAFK
;
A
#
# COMPACT_ATOMS: atom_id res chain seq x y z
N ALA A 1 6.31 3.95 5.80
CA ALA A 1 5.62 3.00 4.89
C ALA A 1 4.74 2.07 5.71
N HIS A 2 5.30 1.35 6.69
CA HIS A 2 4.57 0.54 7.66
C HIS A 2 3.33 1.23 8.26
N ASP A 3 3.48 2.41 8.86
CA ASP A 3 2.36 3.04 9.59
C ASP A 3 1.12 3.31 8.73
N LEU A 4 1.30 3.65 7.45
CA LEU A 4 0.19 3.80 6.52
C LEU A 4 -0.56 2.47 6.35
N VAL A 5 0.16 1.40 6.05
CA VAL A 5 -0.42 0.07 5.84
C VAL A 5 -1.07 -0.43 7.12
N TYR A 6 -0.42 -0.24 8.26
CA TYR A 6 -0.97 -0.57 9.57
C TYR A 6 -2.31 0.16 9.81
N CYS A 7 -2.40 1.46 9.49
CA CYS A 7 -3.64 2.21 9.59
C CYS A 7 -4.73 1.72 8.62
N LEU A 8 -4.36 1.29 7.41
CA LEU A 8 -5.32 0.72 6.46
C LEU A 8 -5.88 -0.63 6.95
N GLU A 9 -5.05 -1.46 7.58
CA GLU A 9 -5.46 -2.79 8.06
C GLU A 9 -6.24 -2.72 9.38
N HIS A 10 -5.79 -1.89 10.32
CA HIS A 10 -6.25 -1.89 11.71
C HIS A 10 -7.02 -0.64 12.12
N GLY A 11 -7.11 0.35 11.24
CA GLY A 11 -7.93 1.53 11.47
C GLY A 11 -9.39 1.17 11.66
N GLU A 12 -10.15 2.07 12.27
CA GLU A 12 -11.60 1.88 12.44
C GLU A 12 -12.29 1.69 11.08
N GLY A 13 -12.96 0.54 10.92
CA GLY A 13 -13.58 0.11 9.66
C GLY A 13 -12.64 -0.56 8.66
N GLY A 14 -11.37 -0.75 9.03
CA GLY A 14 -10.33 -1.35 8.19
C GLY A 14 -10.16 -0.64 6.84
N LEU A 15 -9.73 -1.39 5.84
CA LEU A 15 -9.48 -0.87 4.50
C LEU A 15 -10.73 -0.23 3.89
N ALA A 16 -11.89 -0.87 4.03
CA ALA A 16 -13.17 -0.33 3.56
C ALA A 16 -13.53 1.01 4.23
N GLY A 17 -13.28 1.14 5.53
CA GLY A 17 -13.47 2.39 6.27
C GLY A 17 -12.52 3.50 5.80
N ALA A 18 -11.26 3.17 5.54
CA ALA A 18 -10.30 4.11 4.97
C ALA A 18 -10.72 4.57 3.56
N ILE A 19 -11.12 3.65 2.68
CA ILE A 19 -11.64 3.95 1.35
C ILE A 19 -12.82 4.92 1.45
N ALA A 20 -13.82 4.63 2.28
CA ALA A 20 -15.00 5.50 2.44
C ALA A 20 -14.62 6.91 2.92
N LYS A 21 -13.71 7.03 3.89
CA LYS A 21 -13.23 8.32 4.40
C LYS A 21 -12.50 9.13 3.31
N PHE A 22 -11.64 8.49 2.51
CA PHE A 22 -10.95 9.15 1.40
C PHE A 22 -11.90 9.53 0.25
N GLN A 23 -12.88 8.68 -0.08
CA GLN A 23 -13.91 9.01 -1.06
C GLN A 23 -14.71 10.25 -0.67
N GLU A 24 -15.02 10.43 0.62
CA GLU A 24 -15.67 11.64 1.11
C GLU A 24 -14.73 12.86 1.04
N ALA A 25 -13.47 12.71 1.48
CA ALA A 25 -12.49 13.79 1.44
C ALA A 25 -12.23 14.30 0.01
N LEU A 26 -12.25 13.41 -0.99
CA LEU A 26 -12.10 13.75 -2.41
C LEU A 26 -13.26 14.58 -2.99
N LYS A 27 -14.39 14.73 -2.28
CA LYS A 27 -15.47 15.66 -2.67
C LYS A 27 -15.21 17.10 -2.19
N GLY A 28 -14.24 17.29 -1.29
CA GLY A 28 -13.91 18.58 -0.69
C GLY A 28 -12.96 19.43 -1.52
N ASN A 29 -12.59 20.59 -0.96
CA ASN A 29 -11.72 21.57 -1.62
C ASN A 29 -10.27 21.10 -1.78
N ASP A 30 -9.83 20.16 -0.95
CA ASP A 30 -8.45 19.65 -0.94
C ASP A 30 -8.23 18.49 -1.93
N ARG A 31 -9.23 18.19 -2.78
CA ARG A 31 -9.22 17.06 -3.71
C ARG A 31 -7.90 16.93 -4.48
N GLU A 32 -7.44 18.00 -5.12
CA GLU A 32 -6.23 17.97 -5.96
C GLU A 32 -4.98 17.58 -5.15
N VAL A 33 -4.87 18.09 -3.92
CA VAL A 33 -3.76 17.78 -3.02
C VAL A 33 -3.82 16.31 -2.59
N ILE A 34 -5.01 15.80 -2.28
CA ILE A 34 -5.24 14.40 -1.90
C ILE A 34 -4.89 13.47 -3.07
N GLU A 35 -5.41 13.73 -4.27
CA GLU A 35 -5.11 12.93 -5.47
C GLU A 35 -3.60 12.91 -5.76
N ARG A 36 -2.92 14.04 -5.61
CA ARG A 36 -1.47 14.11 -5.79
C ARG A 36 -0.72 13.28 -4.77
N ALA A 37 -1.12 13.31 -3.50
CA ALA A 37 -0.54 12.47 -2.46
C ALA A 37 -0.77 10.98 -2.74
N LEU A 38 -2.01 10.58 -3.12
CA LEU A 38 -2.33 9.20 -3.48
C LEU A 38 -1.54 8.72 -4.71
N THR A 39 -1.30 9.61 -5.69
CA THR A 39 -0.47 9.29 -6.86
C THR A 39 0.99 9.00 -6.48
N LEU A 40 1.54 9.67 -5.45
CA LEU A 40 2.87 9.34 -4.92
C LEU A 40 2.89 7.97 -4.23
N LEU A 41 1.78 7.56 -3.60
CA LEU A 41 1.66 6.23 -3.04
C LEU A 41 1.57 5.16 -4.14
N LEU A 42 0.86 5.44 -5.23
CA LEU A 42 0.78 4.55 -6.39
C LEU A 42 2.17 4.18 -6.91
N THR A 43 3.06 5.15 -7.11
CA THR A 43 4.42 4.86 -7.61
C THR A 43 5.30 4.17 -6.59
N ARG A 44 5.05 4.39 -5.28
CA ARG A 44 5.83 3.79 -4.19
C ARG A 44 5.45 2.35 -3.87
N PHE A 45 4.20 1.95 -4.10
CA PHE A 45 3.66 0.65 -3.70
C PHE A 45 3.19 -0.23 -4.86
N CYS A 46 2.91 0.34 -6.03
CA CYS A 46 2.37 -0.38 -7.18
C CYS A 46 3.28 -0.24 -8.41
N ASP A 47 3.10 -1.13 -9.38
CA ASP A 47 3.83 -1.13 -10.65
C ASP A 47 2.84 -1.27 -11.82
N PRO A 48 3.06 -0.59 -12.96
CA PRO A 48 2.29 -0.84 -14.18
C PRO A 48 2.35 -2.30 -14.66
N ALA A 49 3.45 -3.01 -14.41
CA ALA A 49 3.59 -4.45 -14.55
C ALA A 49 3.08 -5.11 -13.25
N PRO A 50 1.89 -5.74 -13.25
CA PRO A 50 1.26 -6.24 -12.02
C PRO A 50 2.15 -7.21 -11.23
N ASP A 51 2.92 -8.01 -11.96
CA ASP A 51 3.79 -9.07 -11.44
C ASP A 51 5.01 -8.51 -10.70
N GLU A 52 5.35 -7.23 -10.88
CA GLU A 52 6.51 -6.57 -10.26
C GLU A 52 6.11 -5.70 -9.06
N GLY A 53 4.81 -5.47 -8.85
CA GLY A 53 4.31 -4.54 -7.83
C GLY A 53 4.85 -4.83 -6.42
N TYR A 54 4.88 -6.10 -6.00
CA TYR A 54 5.36 -6.49 -4.67
C TYR A 54 6.85 -6.15 -4.43
N LEU A 55 7.65 -5.96 -5.48
CA LEU A 55 9.07 -5.59 -5.38
C LEU A 55 9.28 -4.09 -5.15
N ARG A 56 8.22 -3.28 -5.20
CA ARG A 56 8.31 -1.85 -4.94
C ARG A 56 8.80 -1.55 -3.52
N GLU A 57 9.57 -0.47 -3.40
CA GLU A 57 10.24 -0.07 -2.15
C GLU A 57 9.27 0.04 -0.97
N GLY A 58 8.04 0.51 -1.20
CA GLY A 58 7.01 0.59 -0.16
C GLY A 58 6.70 -0.77 0.47
N ASN A 59 6.47 -1.79 -0.36
CA ASN A 59 6.14 -3.15 0.08
C ASN A 59 7.34 -3.81 0.79
N VAL A 60 8.54 -3.65 0.21
CA VAL A 60 9.78 -4.18 0.78
C VAL A 60 10.05 -3.58 2.15
N ALA A 61 9.91 -2.26 2.29
CA ALA A 61 10.14 -1.56 3.56
C ALA A 61 9.14 -1.99 4.65
N VAL A 62 7.88 -2.25 4.30
CA VAL A 62 6.88 -2.75 5.27
C VAL A 62 7.26 -4.14 5.75
N ALA A 63 7.54 -5.07 4.84
CA ALA A 63 7.89 -6.44 5.20
C ALA A 63 9.20 -6.52 6.01
N GLN A 64 10.20 -5.70 5.67
CA GLN A 64 11.46 -5.63 6.44
C GLN A 64 11.26 -5.07 7.85
N PHE A 65 10.32 -4.12 8.01
CA PHE A 65 10.01 -3.54 9.31
C PHE A 65 9.26 -4.54 10.21
N GLU A 66 8.30 -5.28 9.66
CA GLU A 66 7.45 -6.20 10.44
C GLU A 66 8.11 -7.56 10.73
N ILE A 67 8.99 -8.02 9.85
CA ILE A 67 9.59 -9.35 9.92
C ILE A 67 11.09 -9.21 10.12
N GLU A 68 11.52 -9.34 11.37
CA GLU A 68 12.93 -9.35 11.77
C GLU A 68 13.62 -10.63 11.34
N GLY A 69 14.93 -10.56 11.07
CA GLY A 69 15.75 -11.73 10.74
C GLY A 69 16.76 -11.47 9.63
N ALA A 70 17.71 -12.40 9.51
CA ALA A 70 18.79 -12.33 8.53
C ALA A 70 18.24 -12.49 7.09
N ALA A 71 18.83 -11.78 6.13
CA ALA A 71 18.34 -11.77 4.75
C ALA A 71 18.69 -13.05 3.97
N ASP A 72 19.70 -13.80 4.41
CA ASP A 72 20.12 -15.08 3.87
C ASP A 72 19.35 -16.27 4.47
N ASP A 73 18.57 -16.04 5.53
CA ASP A 73 17.62 -17.01 6.05
C ASP A 73 16.46 -17.18 5.05
N THR A 74 16.25 -18.42 4.61
CA THR A 74 15.24 -18.74 3.61
C THR A 74 13.82 -18.50 4.12
N GLU A 75 13.52 -18.83 5.37
CA GLU A 75 12.18 -18.67 5.94
C GLU A 75 11.83 -17.19 6.09
N ILE A 76 12.79 -16.38 6.56
CA ILE A 76 12.62 -14.92 6.68
C ILE A 76 12.40 -14.29 5.32
N ARG A 77 13.19 -14.71 4.32
CA ARG A 77 13.04 -14.20 2.95
C ARG A 77 11.67 -14.54 2.39
N GLU A 78 11.20 -15.78 2.53
CA GLU A 78 9.89 -16.20 2.03
C GLU A 78 8.74 -15.48 2.74
N ALA A 79 8.80 -15.35 4.07
CA ALA A 79 7.81 -14.60 4.84
C ALA A 79 7.73 -13.14 4.40
N ARG A 80 8.87 -12.48 4.14
CA ARG A 80 8.91 -11.11 3.61
C ARG A 80 8.30 -11.00 2.22
N ILE A 81 8.56 -11.95 1.32
CA ILE A 81 7.96 -11.95 -0.02
C ILE A 81 6.44 -12.11 0.05
N LEU A 82 5.94 -12.99 0.92
CA LEU A 82 4.50 -13.15 1.14
C LEU A 82 3.87 -11.85 1.67
N ARG A 83 4.52 -11.21 2.65
CA ARG A 83 4.04 -9.93 3.17
C ARG A 83 4.08 -8.82 2.13
N GLN A 84 5.14 -8.72 1.33
CA GLN A 84 5.24 -7.75 0.24
C GLN A 84 4.06 -7.86 -0.75
N ARG A 85 3.66 -9.09 -1.09
CA ARG A 85 2.49 -9.33 -1.95
C ARG A 85 1.20 -8.87 -1.29
N ALA A 86 0.99 -9.24 -0.02
CA ALA A 86 -0.19 -8.81 0.72
C ALA A 86 -0.29 -7.28 0.84
N VAL A 87 0.82 -6.58 1.07
CA VAL A 87 0.86 -5.11 1.11
C VAL A 87 0.54 -4.52 -0.26
N ASN A 88 1.08 -5.11 -1.33
CA ASN A 88 0.78 -4.68 -2.70
C ASN A 88 -0.71 -4.82 -3.01
N ASP A 89 -1.34 -5.93 -2.62
CA ASP A 89 -2.77 -6.18 -2.81
C ASP A 89 -3.62 -5.13 -2.07
N ILE A 90 -3.31 -4.85 -0.79
CA ILE A 90 -3.98 -3.82 0.01
C ILE A 90 -3.89 -2.45 -0.66
N MET A 91 -2.70 -2.07 -1.12
CA MET A 91 -2.47 -0.77 -1.75
C MET A 91 -3.12 -0.66 -3.12
N LEU A 92 -3.14 -1.74 -3.90
CA LEU A 92 -3.86 -1.80 -5.18
C LEU A 92 -5.36 -1.65 -4.97
N GLU A 93 -5.95 -2.36 -4.00
CA GLU A 93 -7.36 -2.26 -3.67
C GLU A 93 -7.71 -0.84 -3.21
N PHE A 94 -6.92 -0.30 -2.27
CA PHE A 94 -7.11 1.05 -1.74
C PHE A 94 -7.10 2.11 -2.85
N LEU A 95 -6.07 2.11 -3.70
CA LEU A 95 -5.89 3.14 -4.73
C LEU A 95 -6.89 2.98 -5.88
N SER A 96 -7.17 1.75 -6.30
CA SER A 96 -8.15 1.47 -7.37
C SER A 96 -9.56 1.90 -6.96
N ALA A 97 -9.96 1.66 -5.71
CA ALA A 97 -11.25 2.08 -5.18
C ALA A 97 -11.42 3.62 -5.12
N LEU A 98 -10.31 4.36 -5.17
CA LEU A 98 -10.26 5.83 -5.23
C LEU A 98 -10.07 6.36 -6.66
N GLY A 99 -10.02 5.48 -7.67
CA GLY A 99 -9.80 5.86 -9.06
C GLY A 99 -8.35 6.28 -9.37
N ILE A 100 -7.39 5.92 -8.51
CA ILE A 100 -5.97 6.22 -8.67
C ILE A 100 -5.30 5.02 -9.31
N ALA A 101 -4.92 5.15 -10.59
CA ALA A 101 -4.28 4.09 -11.36
C ALA A 101 -3.24 4.68 -12.33
N PHE A 102 -2.36 3.83 -12.84
CA PHE A 102 -1.48 4.20 -13.95
C PHE A 102 -2.34 4.50 -15.18
N LYS A 103 -1.97 5.53 -15.94
CA LYS A 103 -2.65 5.95 -17.17
C LYS A 103 -2.19 5.12 -18.37
#